data_AF-A0A969ETJ2-F1
#
_entry.id   AF-A0A969ETJ2-F1
#
_cell.length_a   1.000
_cell.length_b   1.000
_cell.length_c   1.000
_cell.angle_alpha   90.00
_cell.angle_beta   90.00
_cell.angle_gamma   90.00
#
_symmetry.space_group_name_H-M   'P 1'
#
loop_
_entity.id
_entity.type
_entity.pdbx_description
1 polymer ?
#
loop_
_entity_poly.entity_id
_entity_poly.type
_entity_poly.pdbx_seq_one_letter_code
_entity_poly.pdbx_strand_id
1 'polypeptide(L)' 'GLQSGGRTESILMSLPPAVNWRYNWQPEPDSAEARLYQQFLHPRDWLSLPKP' A
#
# COMPACT_ATOMS: atom_id res chain seq x y z
N GLY A 1 14.18 7.96 -12.95
CA GLY A 1 13.26 7.17 -13.80
C GLY A 1 12.52 8.08 -14.75
N LEU A 2 11.31 8.53 -14.38
CA LEU A 2 10.45 9.35 -15.23
C LEU A 2 11.10 10.70 -15.62
N GLN A 3 11.71 11.38 -14.65
CA GLN A 3 12.34 12.70 -14.86
C GLN A 3 13.76 12.63 -15.44
N SER A 4 14.33 11.43 -15.55
CA SER A 4 15.74 11.21 -15.92
C SER A 4 15.90 10.41 -17.22
N GLY A 5 14.86 10.36 -18.07
CA GLY A 5 14.90 9.70 -19.38
C GLY A 5 14.89 8.16 -19.37
N GLY A 6 14.44 7.53 -18.27
CA GLY A 6 14.31 6.07 -18.22
C GLY A 6 13.18 5.54 -19.09
N ARG A 7 13.20 4.24 -19.44
CA ARG A 7 12.16 3.61 -20.27
C ARG A 7 10.80 3.61 -19.56
N THR A 8 9.86 4.40 -20.08
CA THR A 8 8.55 4.64 -19.48
C THR A 8 7.77 3.37 -19.21
N GLU A 9 7.72 2.44 -20.17
CA GLU A 9 6.96 1.19 -20.02
C GLU A 9 7.51 0.37 -18.85
N SER A 10 8.83 0.26 -18.74
CA SER A 10 9.49 -0.45 -17.63
C SER A 10 9.19 0.20 -16.27
N ILE A 11 9.08 1.53 -16.22
CA ILE A 11 8.77 2.27 -14.98
C ILE A 11 7.30 2.07 -14.60
N LEU A 12 6.39 2.19 -15.57
CA LEU A 12 4.95 2.12 -15.37
C LEU A 12 4.41 0.68 -15.31
N MET A 13 5.23 -0.35 -15.55
CA MET A 13 4.83 -1.76 -15.31
C MET A 13 4.37 -2.01 -13.87
N SER A 14 4.80 -1.19 -12.92
CA SER A 14 4.39 -1.28 -11.51
C SER A 14 2.96 -0.82 -11.26
N LEU A 15 2.33 -0.13 -12.21
CA LEU A 15 0.94 0.31 -12.07
C LEU A 15 0.00 -0.90 -12.14
N PRO A 16 -1.04 -0.95 -11.29
CA PRO A 16 -2.07 -1.96 -11.42
C PRO A 16 -2.86 -1.74 -12.72
N PRO A 17 -3.49 -2.79 -13.27
CA PRO A 17 -4.31 -2.67 -14.48
C PRO A 17 -5.58 -1.84 -14.28
N ALA A 18 -6.07 -1.71 -13.03
CA ALA A 18 -7.22 -0.88 -12.67
C ALA A 18 -7.07 -0.31 -11.25
N VAL A 19 -7.62 0.87 -11.03
CA VAL A 19 -7.64 1.56 -9.73
C VAL A 19 -8.90 2.42 -9.65
N ASN A 20 -9.48 2.56 -8.45
CA ASN A 20 -10.72 3.28 -8.22
C ASN A 20 -10.54 4.32 -7.10
N TRP A 21 -11.04 5.53 -7.33
CA TRP A 21 -11.08 6.60 -6.33
C TRP A 21 -12.53 6.98 -6.04
N ARG A 22 -12.83 7.07 -4.74
CA ARG A 22 -14.15 7.46 -4.23
C ARG A 22 -13.96 8.64 -3.28
N TYR A 23 -14.81 9.65 -3.42
CA TYR A 23 -14.76 10.83 -2.55
C TYR A 23 -15.05 10.43 -1.10
N ASN A 24 -14.19 10.88 -0.18
CA ASN A 24 -14.28 10.64 1.27
C ASN A 24 -14.65 9.19 1.63
N TRP A 25 -14.10 8.21 0.89
CA TRP A 25 -14.35 6.82 1.20
C TRP A 25 -13.62 6.42 2.49
N GLN A 26 -14.34 5.72 3.35
CA GLN A 26 -13.81 5.15 4.58
C GLN A 26 -14.28 3.69 4.65
N PRO A 27 -13.46 2.78 5.20
CA PRO A 27 -13.88 1.42 5.42
C PRO A 27 -14.98 1.38 6.48
N GLU A 28 -15.88 0.40 6.38
CA GLU A 28 -16.88 0.17 7.42
C GLU A 28 -16.19 -0.15 8.76
N PRO A 29 -16.71 0.34 9.89
CA PRO A 29 -16.20 -0.01 11.21
C PRO A 29 -16.13 -1.53 11.41
N ASP A 30 -15.09 -1.99 12.13
CA ASP A 30 -14.86 -3.40 12.46
C ASP A 30 -14.65 -4.36 11.27
N SER A 31 -14.59 -3.84 10.04
CA SER A 31 -14.31 -4.62 8.82
C SER A 31 -12.85 -5.07 8.69
N ALA A 32 -12.59 -5.99 7.76
CA ALA A 32 -11.23 -6.39 7.41
C ALA A 32 -10.46 -5.22 6.78
N GLU A 33 -11.14 -4.39 6.00
CA GLU A 33 -10.62 -3.16 5.41
C GLU A 33 -10.21 -2.16 6.50
N ALA A 34 -11.05 -1.93 7.52
CA ALA A 34 -10.68 -1.07 8.64
C ALA A 34 -9.46 -1.61 9.39
N ARG A 35 -9.39 -2.94 9.57
CA ARG A 35 -8.25 -3.60 10.22
C ARG A 35 -6.96 -3.45 9.42
N LEU A 36 -7.00 -3.51 8.09
CA LEU A 36 -5.86 -3.26 7.21
C LEU A 36 -5.21 -1.91 7.53
N TYR A 37 -6.02 -0.84 7.55
CA TYR A 37 -5.55 0.50 7.87
C TYR A 37 -5.03 0.62 9.30
N GLN A 38 -5.71 0.03 10.28
CA GLN A 38 -5.36 0.19 11.70
C GLN A 38 -4.16 -0.64 12.14
N GLN A 39 -3.99 -1.86 11.60
CA GLN A 39 -3.05 -2.85 12.17
C GLN A 39 -1.90 -3.27 11.24
N PHE A 40 -2.06 -3.13 9.92
CA PHE A 40 -1.11 -3.66 8.94
C PHE A 40 -0.32 -2.58 8.20
N LEU A 41 -0.91 -1.40 7.98
CA LEU A 41 -0.26 -0.27 7.31
C LEU A 41 0.58 0.62 8.26
N HIS A 42 1.02 0.06 9.38
CA HIS A 42 1.95 0.69 10.31
C HIS A 42 3.22 -0.19 10.43
N PRO A 43 4.43 0.41 10.55
CA PRO A 43 5.63 -0.36 10.85
C PRO A 43 5.43 -1.19 12.11
N ARG A 44 5.76 -2.47 12.03
CA ARG A 44 5.63 -3.38 13.16
C ARG A 44 6.67 -4.48 13.12
N ASP A 45 7.07 -4.91 14.30
CA ASP A 45 7.87 -6.11 14.45
C ASP A 45 6.96 -7.32 14.30
N TRP A 46 7.08 -7.98 13.16
CA TRP A 46 6.30 -9.16 12.83
C TRP A 46 6.76 -10.41 13.56
N LEU A 47 8.05 -10.49 13.90
CA LEU A 47 8.65 -11.71 14.44
C LEU A 47 8.87 -11.64 15.95
N SER A 48 8.91 -10.42 16.53
CA SER A 48 9.12 -10.20 17.97
C SER A 48 10.29 -11.02 18.52
N LEU A 49 11.33 -11.16 17.70
CA LEU A 49 12.48 -11.98 18.07
C LEU A 49 13.24 -11.29 19.21
N PRO A 50 13.70 -12.05 20.20
CA PRO A 50 14.57 -11.50 21.22
C PRO A 50 15.81 -10.90 20.55
N LYS A 51 16.17 -9.67 20.92
CA LYS A 51 17.43 -9.08 20.47
C LYS A 51 18.59 -9.91 21.02
N PRO A 52 19.64 -10.15 20.22
CA PRO A 52 20.82 -10.88 20.66
C PRO A 52 21.54 -10.17 21.81
#